data_AF-A0A4Q3EAM9-F1
#
_entry.id   AF-A0A4Q3EAM9-F1
#
_cell.length_a   1.000
_cell.length_b   1.000
_cell.length_c   1.000
_cell.angle_alpha   90.00
_cell.angle_beta   90.00
_cell.angle_gamma   90.00
#
_symmetry.space_group_name_H-M   'P 1'
#
loop_
_entity.id
_entity.type
_entity.pdbx_description
1 polymer ?
#
loop_
_entity_poly.entity_id
_entity_poly.type
_entity_poly.pdbx_seq_one_letter_code
_entity_poly.pdbx_strand_id
1 'polypeptide(L)' 'MEMIIVYPKNAGQMAAFKAVAKALQIDFEVEKSSYGPEFVAKIKRGEKAAKEGKGIRVDVLKTFFDKL' A
#
# COMPACT_ATOMS: atom_id res chain seq x y z
N MET A 1 9.58 -19.33 -12.85
CA MET A 1 8.76 -18.38 -13.63
C MET A 1 8.42 -17.22 -12.73
N GLU A 2 8.40 -16.02 -13.29
CA GLU A 2 8.25 -14.78 -12.53
C GLU A 2 6.86 -14.19 -12.78
N MET A 3 6.22 -13.65 -11.73
CA MET A 3 4.93 -13.00 -11.81
C MET A 3 5.13 -11.48 -11.75
N ILE A 4 4.49 -10.77 -12.66
CA ILE A 4 4.57 -9.32 -12.74
C ILE A 4 3.21 -8.74 -12.39
N ILE A 5 3.15 -7.96 -11.30
CA ILE A 5 1.95 -7.22 -10.89
C ILE A 5 2.08 -5.78 -11.35
N VAL A 6 1.12 -5.31 -12.15
CA VAL A 6 1.10 -3.95 -12.69
C VAL A 6 0.03 -3.11 -12.00
N TYR A 7 0.39 -1.90 -11.55
CA TYR A 7 -0.51 -0.94 -10.90
C TYR A 7 -0.80 0.27 -11.81
N PRO A 8 -1.66 0.12 -12.83
CA PRO A 8 -1.97 1.22 -13.75
C PRO A 8 -2.75 2.34 -13.05
N LYS A 9 -2.35 3.58 -13.29
CA LYS A 9 -2.84 4.75 -12.55
C LYS A 9 -4.08 5.40 -13.17
N ASN A 10 -4.40 5.06 -14.42
CA ASN A 10 -5.55 5.60 -15.14
C ASN A 10 -6.05 4.63 -16.21
N ALA A 11 -7.23 4.91 -16.76
CA ALA A 11 -7.90 4.06 -17.73
C ALA A 11 -7.10 3.88 -19.03
N GLY A 12 -6.38 4.91 -19.50
CA GLY A 12 -5.58 4.85 -20.72
C GLY A 12 -4.40 3.90 -20.60
N GLN A 13 -3.68 3.92 -19.48
CA GLN A 13 -2.56 3.00 -19.21
C GLN A 13 -3.02 1.55 -19.10
N MET A 14 -4.16 1.32 -18.44
CA MET A 14 -4.77 0.00 -18.40
C MET A 14 -5.13 -0.48 -19.81
N ALA A 15 -5.70 0.38 -20.64
CA ALA A 15 -6.07 0.03 -22.02
C ALA A 15 -4.84 -0.32 -22.88
N ALA A 16 -3.74 0.45 -22.76
CA ALA A 16 -2.50 0.17 -23.47
C ALA A 16 -1.86 -1.16 -23.06
N PHE A 17 -1.81 -1.45 -21.75
CA PHE A 17 -1.27 -2.73 -21.25
C PHE A 17 -2.10 -3.92 -21.77
N LYS A 18 -3.43 -3.82 -21.70
CA LYS A 18 -4.33 -4.85 -22.24
C LYS A 18 -4.11 -5.10 -23.72
N ALA A 19 -3.88 -4.03 -24.51
CA ALA A 19 -3.63 -4.17 -25.94
C ALA A 19 -2.32 -4.90 -26.24
N VAL A 20 -1.23 -4.56 -25.54
CA VAL A 20 0.06 -5.23 -25.69
C VAL A 20 -0.01 -6.69 -25.23
N ALA A 21 -0.59 -6.96 -24.06
CA ALA A 21 -0.73 -8.32 -23.55
C ALA A 21 -1.56 -9.20 -24.49
N LYS A 22 -2.66 -8.65 -25.04
CA LYS A 22 -3.48 -9.36 -26.03
C LYS A 22 -2.75 -9.62 -27.34
N ALA A 23 -1.96 -8.65 -27.83
CA ALA A 23 -1.16 -8.81 -29.05
C ALA A 23 -0.10 -9.90 -28.91
N LEU A 24 0.44 -10.08 -27.70
CA LEU A 24 1.40 -11.13 -27.36
C LEU A 24 0.74 -12.45 -26.93
N GLN A 25 -0.59 -12.53 -26.97
CA GLN A 25 -1.37 -13.69 -26.50
C GLN A 25 -1.02 -14.09 -25.06
N ILE A 26 -0.69 -13.11 -24.24
CA ILE A 26 -0.42 -13.29 -22.82
C ILE A 26 -1.75 -13.21 -22.09
N ASP A 27 -2.08 -14.27 -21.37
CA ASP A 27 -3.21 -14.28 -20.45
C ASP A 27 -2.90 -13.38 -19.25
N PHE A 28 -3.84 -12.51 -18.91
CA PHE A 28 -3.70 -11.60 -17.77
C PHE A 28 -5.02 -11.45 -17.01
N GLU A 29 -4.89 -11.18 -15.73
CA GLU A 29 -6.00 -10.93 -14.82
C GLU A 29 -5.91 -9.49 -14.31
N VAL A 30 -7.06 -8.84 -14.12
CA VAL A 30 -7.11 -7.45 -13.63
C VAL A 30 -7.70 -7.44 -12.22
N GLU A 31 -6.85 -7.20 -11.25
CA GLU A 31 -7.26 -7.00 -9.86
C GLU A 31 -7.41 -5.50 -9.56
N LYS A 32 -8.56 -5.09 -9.03
CA LYS A 32 -8.76 -3.71 -8.54
C LYS A 32 -8.23 -3.58 -7.11
N SER A 33 -6.95 -3.27 -6.97
CA SER A 33 -6.34 -3.03 -5.66
C SER A 33 -6.40 -1.55 -5.28
N SER A 34 -7.37 -1.13 -4.44
CA SER A 34 -7.11 -0.05 -3.47
C SER A 34 -5.92 -0.50 -2.60
N TYR A 35 -5.12 0.39 -1.99
CA TYR A 35 -4.19 0.00 -0.91
C TYR A 35 -4.79 -1.15 -0.14
N GLY A 36 -4.02 -2.24 0.02
CA GLY A 36 -4.54 -3.46 0.60
C GLY A 36 -5.40 -3.08 1.81
N PRO A 37 -6.69 -3.39 1.82
CA PRO A 37 -7.65 -2.76 2.73
C PRO A 37 -7.21 -2.90 4.19
N GLU A 38 -6.43 -3.93 4.50
CA GLU A 38 -5.76 -4.15 5.78
C GLU A 38 -4.75 -3.06 6.16
N PHE A 39 -3.93 -2.62 5.21
CA PHE A 39 -3.00 -1.51 5.41
C PHE A 39 -3.79 -0.24 5.71
N VAL A 40 -4.86 0.02 4.95
CA VAL A 40 -5.74 1.17 5.16
C VAL A 40 -6.42 1.12 6.53
N ALA A 41 -6.90 -0.05 6.96
CA ALA A 41 -7.54 -0.24 8.25
C ALA A 41 -6.56 -0.06 9.42
N LYS A 42 -5.32 -0.52 9.26
CA LYS A 42 -4.25 -0.38 10.27
C LYS A 42 -3.94 1.10 10.53
N ILE A 43 -3.83 1.90 9.46
CA ILE A 43 -3.61 3.34 9.57
C ILE A 43 -4.79 4.03 10.25
N LYS A 44 -6.02 3.76 9.80
CA LYS A 44 -7.23 4.34 10.42
C LYS A 44 -7.37 4.02 11.91
N ARG A 45 -7.00 2.79 12.31
CA ARG A 45 -6.97 2.40 13.73
C ARG A 45 -5.92 3.19 14.52
N GLY A 46 -4.72 3.37 13.96
CA GLY A 46 -3.66 4.17 14.57
C GLY A 46 -4.08 5.62 14.78
N GLU A 47 -4.68 6.25 13.77
CA GLU A 47 -5.20 7.62 13.86
C GLU A 47 -6.28 7.76 14.93
N LYS A 48 -7.20 6.80 15.03
CA LYS A 48 -8.24 6.80 16.07
C LYS A 48 -7.64 6.66 17.46
N ALA A 49 -6.71 5.72 17.66
CA ALA A 49 -6.05 5.52 18.95
C ALA A 49 -5.23 6.76 19.39
N ALA A 50 -4.59 7.44 18.44
CA ALA A 50 -3.85 8.68 18.72
C ALA A 50 -4.80 9.82 19.15
N LYS A 51 -5.95 9.97 18.47
CA LYS A 51 -6.98 10.95 18.84
C LYS A 51 -7.61 10.67 20.22
N GLU A 52 -7.77 9.41 20.56
CA GLU A 52 -8.28 8.96 21.87
C GLU A 52 -7.21 8.98 22.98
N GLY A 53 -5.97 9.41 22.70
CA GLY A 53 -4.90 9.48 23.68
C GLY A 53 -4.35 8.12 24.13
N LYS A 54 -4.67 7.04 23.42
CA LYS A 54 -4.22 5.66 23.71
C LYS A 54 -2.83 5.33 23.15
N GLY A 55 -2.13 6.32 22.61
CA GLY A 55 -0.78 6.18 22.08
C GLY A 55 0.28 6.51 23.14
N ILE A 56 1.42 5.84 23.06
CA ILE A 56 2.58 6.19 23.89
C ILE A 56 3.37 7.27 23.16
N ARG A 57 3.58 8.41 23.83
CA ARG A 57 4.54 9.41 23.36
C ARG A 57 5.92 8.98 23.83
N VAL A 58 6.79 8.70 22.86
CA VAL A 58 8.18 8.37 23.14
C VAL A 58 9.01 9.62 22.85
N ASP A 59 9.52 10.25 23.91
CA ASP A 59 10.54 11.28 23.76
C ASP A 59 11.85 10.60 23.37
N VAL A 60 12.15 10.68 22.07
CA VAL A 60 13.31 10.03 21.46
C VAL A 60 14.62 10.53 22.07
N LEU A 61 14.65 11.80 22.49
CA LEU A 61 15.82 12.42 23.13
C LEU A 61 16.07 11.89 24.55
N LYS A 62 15.03 11.74 25.38
CA LYS A 62 15.19 11.28 26.77
C LYS A 62 15.52 9.79 26.85
N THR A 63 14.88 8.99 25.99
CA THR A 63 15.05 7.53 25.96
C THR A 63 16.45 7.09 25.51
N PHE A 64 17.16 7.94 24.75
CA PHE A 64 18.47 7.64 24.22
C PHE A 64 19.60 7.94 25.23
N PHE A 65 19.46 9.00 26.03
CA PHE A 65 20.46 9.40 27.04
C PHE A 65 20.32 8.68 28.39
N ASP A 66 19.12 8.21 28.77
CA ASP A 66 18.92 7.39 29.98
C ASP A 66 19.51 5.96 29.87
N LYS A 67 19.94 5.55 28.66
CA LYS A 67 20.53 4.24 28.37
C LYS A 67 22.05 4.25 28.17
N LEU A 68 22.69 5.38 28.44
CA LEU A 68 24.15 5.61 28.32
C LEU A 68 24.74 5.76 29.72
#